data_AF-A0A9W4WEY4-F1
#
_entry.id   AF-A0A9W4WEY4-F1
#
_cell.length_a   1.000
_cell.length_b   1.000
_cell.length_c   1.000
_cell.angle_alpha   90.00
_cell.angle_beta   90.00
_cell.angle_gamma   90.00
#
_symmetry.space_group_name_H-M   'P 1'
#
loop_
_entity.id
_entity.type
_entity.pdbx_description
1 polymer ?
#
loop_
_entity_poly.entity_id
_entity_poly.type
_entity_poly.pdbx_seq_one_letter_code
_entity_poly.pdbx_strand_id
1 'polypeptide(L)'
;MSDETNIMRNNLKSHLEFHQSLKIDGWTAKHDRALKDTESVIEWLGTDSIHQVKNDYARRHGIPLSPDTKQYYLLRQSPVMSGLILHYFRLDLYDIGIAVANAWGSITYMEHLYNAVEKEGLLEGPWEDMDFMRILVGQDAFYVGGAPSAPEDYYKKFCLQMGVSAATFANRSKRRAKINLESRAGPRAIKRGAPVSVMFQNRFTRRWPGMVWTTELVDNVLSRSEWEEEHDGDQIVSMARVIDPKRLTEIRKGKNKKLAEDGGRLPPEKLIRSLLFALQSEIMEVAFPYLLMHRWCWMVLRSLKEQCDPLLRELFTPAYIERENQLPFVVGWILAAMNSSGEVLQDRRLLESAAVVLNTFLSAGAAVSICGSVLEKIGIHVQVEDDDESE
;
A
#
# COMPACT_ATOMS: atom_id res chain seq x y z
N MET A 1 -2.90 18.47 9.43
CA MET A 1 -3.69 18.61 8.18
C MET A 1 -2.91 19.34 7.10
N SER A 2 -2.58 20.63 7.24
CA SER A 2 -1.87 21.40 6.19
C SER A 2 -0.62 20.71 5.67
N ASP A 3 0.25 20.25 6.59
CA ASP A 3 1.52 19.59 6.23
C ASP A 3 1.28 18.28 5.47
N GLU A 4 0.34 17.47 5.96
CA GLU A 4 -0.03 16.20 5.32
C GLU A 4 -0.66 16.40 3.94
N THR A 5 -1.58 17.36 3.78
CA THR A 5 -2.16 17.68 2.47
C THR A 5 -1.11 18.20 1.48
N ASN A 6 -0.08 18.93 1.95
CA ASN A 6 1.03 19.34 1.11
C ASN A 6 1.90 18.16 0.67
N ILE A 7 2.19 17.22 1.58
CA ILE A 7 2.90 15.97 1.27
C ILE A 7 2.12 15.18 0.21
N MET A 8 0.81 15.00 0.42
CA MET A 8 -0.10 14.31 -0.50
C MET A 8 -0.08 14.95 -1.89
N ARG A 9 -0.20 16.27 -1.97
CA ARG A 9 -0.16 17.03 -3.21
C ARG A 9 1.16 16.86 -3.95
N ASN A 10 2.28 17.06 -3.24
CA ASN A 10 3.61 16.90 -3.82
C ASN A 10 3.82 15.48 -4.35
N ASN A 11 3.30 14.48 -3.62
CA ASN A 11 3.38 13.09 -4.04
C ASN A 11 2.61 12.84 -5.35
N LEU A 12 1.38 13.35 -5.47
CA LEU A 12 0.59 13.29 -6.69
C LEU A 12 1.30 13.97 -7.87
N LYS A 13 1.84 15.17 -7.64
CA LYS A 13 2.55 15.92 -8.68
C LYS A 13 3.77 15.16 -9.19
N SER A 14 4.63 14.68 -8.28
CA SER A 14 5.79 13.86 -8.66
C SER A 14 5.38 12.56 -9.35
N HIS A 15 4.24 11.95 -8.97
CA HIS A 15 3.71 10.78 -9.66
C HIS A 15 3.26 11.10 -11.09
N LEU A 16 2.49 12.18 -11.27
CA LEU A 16 2.06 12.64 -12.59
C LEU A 16 3.24 12.97 -13.51
N GLU A 17 4.29 13.58 -12.97
CA GLU A 17 5.55 13.84 -13.68
C GLU A 17 6.26 12.53 -14.06
N PHE A 18 6.39 11.60 -13.12
CA PHE A 18 7.03 10.30 -13.35
C PHE A 18 6.32 9.46 -14.43
N HIS A 19 4.99 9.54 -14.53
CA HIS A 19 4.17 8.80 -15.49
C HIS A 19 3.87 9.54 -16.79
N GLN A 20 4.58 10.62 -17.11
CA GLN A 20 4.40 11.31 -18.39
C GLN A 20 4.72 10.39 -19.58
N SER A 21 5.83 9.66 -19.50
CA SER A 21 6.28 8.72 -20.54
C SER A 21 5.91 7.26 -20.27
N LEU A 22 5.66 6.90 -19.00
CA LEU A 22 5.35 5.53 -18.59
C LEU A 22 3.85 5.23 -18.64
N LYS A 23 3.41 4.48 -19.65
CA LYS A 23 2.01 4.08 -19.85
C LYS A 23 1.88 2.56 -20.01
N ILE A 24 0.78 2.00 -19.50
CA ILE A 24 0.43 0.58 -19.60
C ILE A 24 -0.94 0.40 -20.25
N ASP A 25 -1.15 -0.77 -20.85
CA ASP A 25 -2.46 -1.15 -21.36
C ASP A 25 -3.43 -1.35 -20.19
N GLY A 26 -4.61 -0.72 -20.24
CA GLY A 26 -5.60 -0.72 -19.17
C GLY A 26 -5.61 0.54 -18.30
N TRP A 27 -4.50 1.29 -18.22
CA TRP A 27 -4.48 2.60 -17.56
C TRP A 27 -4.94 3.71 -18.51
N THR A 28 -6.26 3.93 -18.54
CA THR A 28 -6.88 4.94 -19.41
C THR A 28 -6.73 6.38 -18.92
N ALA A 29 -6.99 7.35 -19.81
CA ALA A 29 -7.03 8.79 -19.49
C ALA A 29 -8.03 9.16 -18.37
N LYS A 30 -9.02 8.31 -18.08
CA LYS A 30 -9.94 8.49 -16.94
C LYS A 30 -9.20 8.35 -15.61
N HIS A 31 -8.25 7.43 -15.51
CA HIS A 31 -7.44 7.26 -14.31
C HIS A 31 -6.51 8.46 -14.12
N ASP A 32 -5.79 8.88 -15.18
CA ASP A 32 -4.96 10.10 -15.14
C ASP A 32 -5.77 11.34 -14.73
N ARG A 33 -7.03 11.44 -15.17
CA ARG A 33 -7.92 12.53 -14.75
C ARG A 33 -8.23 12.48 -13.25
N ALA A 34 -8.50 11.30 -12.68
CA ALA A 34 -8.75 11.18 -11.25
C ALA A 34 -7.58 11.69 -10.39
N LEU A 35 -6.33 11.39 -10.79
CA LEU A 35 -5.15 11.92 -10.10
C LEU A 35 -5.05 13.45 -10.20
N LYS A 36 -5.27 14.01 -11.40
CA LYS A 36 -5.23 15.45 -11.63
C LYS A 36 -6.33 16.18 -10.87
N ASP A 37 -7.55 15.66 -10.90
CA ASP A 37 -8.70 16.23 -10.19
C ASP A 37 -8.41 16.24 -8.67
N THR A 38 -7.86 15.15 -8.13
CA THR A 38 -7.47 15.06 -6.71
C THR A 38 -6.40 16.10 -6.36
N GLU A 39 -5.34 16.21 -7.18
CA GLU A 39 -4.26 17.19 -6.98
C GLU A 39 -4.80 18.62 -7.00
N SER A 40 -5.67 18.94 -7.97
CA SER A 40 -6.28 20.26 -8.11
C SER A 40 -7.20 20.61 -6.95
N VAL A 41 -7.92 19.63 -6.38
CA VAL A 41 -8.78 19.87 -5.20
C VAL A 41 -7.94 20.12 -3.94
N ILE A 42 -6.84 19.38 -3.76
CA ILE A 42 -5.90 19.62 -2.65
C ILE A 42 -5.22 20.98 -2.80
N GLU A 43 -4.80 21.35 -4.01
CA GLU A 43 -4.29 22.68 -4.32
C GLU A 43 -5.30 23.76 -3.94
N TRP A 44 -6.53 23.64 -4.45
CA TRP A 44 -7.59 24.61 -4.21
C TRP A 44 -7.81 24.82 -2.70
N LEU A 45 -7.86 23.74 -1.92
CA LEU A 45 -7.97 23.81 -0.47
C LEU A 45 -6.78 24.57 0.16
N GLY A 46 -5.56 24.28 -0.28
CA GLY A 46 -4.34 24.95 0.18
C GLY A 46 -4.26 26.43 -0.22
N THR A 47 -4.95 26.87 -1.26
CA THR A 47 -4.96 28.30 -1.64
C THR A 47 -5.80 29.18 -0.70
N ASP A 48 -6.75 28.58 0.03
CA ASP A 48 -7.81 29.27 0.77
C ASP A 48 -8.45 30.41 -0.04
N SER A 49 -9.19 30.03 -1.09
CA SER A 49 -9.83 31.01 -1.98
C SER A 49 -10.77 31.97 -1.24
N ILE A 50 -11.35 31.56 -0.11
CA ILE A 50 -12.21 32.44 0.70
C ILE A 50 -11.37 33.56 1.31
N HIS A 51 -10.21 33.23 1.88
CA HIS A 51 -9.29 34.25 2.38
C HIS A 51 -8.76 35.15 1.26
N GLN A 52 -8.46 34.61 0.07
CA GLN A 52 -8.04 35.41 -1.09
C GLN A 52 -9.11 36.42 -1.52
N VAL A 53 -10.36 36.00 -1.62
CA VAL A 53 -11.48 36.89 -1.98
C VAL A 53 -11.67 37.99 -0.93
N LYS A 54 -11.54 37.67 0.36
CA LYS A 54 -11.60 38.67 1.44
C LYS A 54 -10.45 39.68 1.34
N ASN A 55 -9.23 39.20 1.07
CA ASN A 55 -8.06 40.06 0.87
C ASN A 55 -8.24 41.00 -0.32
N ASP A 56 -8.71 40.48 -1.45
CA ASP A 56 -8.93 41.28 -2.65
C ASP A 56 -10.05 42.29 -2.47
N TYR A 57 -11.15 41.92 -1.80
CA TYR A 57 -12.24 42.83 -1.49
C TYR A 57 -11.76 44.00 -0.63
N ALA A 58 -11.03 43.70 0.45
CA ALA A 58 -10.48 44.70 1.35
C ALA A 58 -9.49 45.64 0.64
N ARG A 59 -8.59 45.08 -0.18
CA ARG A 59 -7.64 45.84 -1.02
C ARG A 59 -8.36 46.80 -1.96
N ARG A 60 -9.43 46.35 -2.63
CA ARG A 60 -10.19 47.17 -3.60
C ARG A 60 -10.94 48.34 -2.96
N HIS A 61 -11.37 48.19 -1.71
CA HIS A 61 -12.18 49.20 -1.02
C HIS A 61 -11.36 50.03 -0.02
N GLY A 62 -10.04 49.82 0.07
CA GLY A 62 -9.17 50.54 1.01
C GLY A 62 -9.49 50.24 2.49
N ILE A 63 -10.12 49.10 2.77
CA ILE A 63 -10.51 48.71 4.13
C ILE A 63 -9.39 47.83 4.71
N PRO A 64 -8.91 48.10 5.93
CA PRO A 64 -7.95 47.21 6.58
C PRO A 64 -8.60 45.85 6.86
N LEU A 65 -7.86 44.76 6.61
CA LEU A 65 -8.32 43.43 7.00
C LEU A 65 -8.47 43.37 8.53
N SER A 66 -9.59 42.85 9.02
CA SER A 66 -9.72 42.57 10.44
C SER A 66 -8.62 41.57 10.86
N PRO A 67 -7.93 41.79 12.01
CA PRO A 67 -6.96 40.83 12.57
C PRO A 67 -7.53 39.41 12.76
N ASP A 68 -8.85 39.27 12.88
CA ASP A 68 -9.54 37.99 13.00
C ASP A 68 -9.63 37.22 11.68
N THR A 69 -9.35 37.87 10.55
CA THR A 69 -9.38 37.26 9.21
C THR A 69 -8.09 36.50 8.93
N LYS A 70 -7.84 35.44 9.71
CA LYS A 70 -6.70 34.54 9.55
C LYS A 70 -6.90 33.63 8.32
N GLN A 71 -5.80 33.22 7.69
CA GLN A 71 -5.82 32.17 6.68
C GLN A 71 -6.30 30.85 7.29
N TYR A 72 -7.07 30.11 6.51
CA TYR A 72 -7.78 28.87 6.84
C TYR A 72 -8.76 29.04 7.99
N TYR A 73 -9.40 30.22 8.11
CA TYR A 73 -10.30 30.54 9.23
C TYR A 73 -11.32 29.42 9.52
N LEU A 74 -12.02 28.93 8.48
CA LEU A 74 -13.03 27.88 8.64
C LEU A 74 -12.44 26.59 9.24
N LEU A 75 -11.28 26.17 8.74
CA LEU A 75 -10.61 24.94 9.18
C LEU A 75 -10.00 25.09 10.57
N ARG A 76 -9.46 26.28 10.90
CA ARG A 76 -8.98 26.64 12.24
C ARG A 76 -10.07 26.62 13.29
N GLN A 77 -11.31 26.97 12.91
CA GLN A 77 -12.45 27.00 13.82
C GLN A 77 -13.15 25.63 13.95
N SER A 78 -12.87 24.67 13.06
CA SER A 78 -13.52 23.36 13.07
C SER A 78 -12.51 22.21 12.90
N PRO A 79 -12.01 21.65 14.02
CA PRO A 79 -11.18 20.45 14.00
C PRO A 79 -11.89 19.25 13.36
N VAL A 80 -13.21 19.13 13.56
CA VAL A 80 -14.02 18.06 12.96
C VAL A 80 -14.03 18.16 11.44
N MET A 81 -14.25 19.36 10.88
CA MET A 81 -14.22 19.56 9.43
C MET A 81 -12.83 19.26 8.86
N SER A 82 -11.78 19.70 9.55
CA SER A 82 -10.39 19.41 9.18
C SER A 82 -10.12 17.90 9.15
N GLY A 83 -10.55 17.16 10.16
CA GLY A 83 -10.42 15.70 10.22
C GLY A 83 -11.18 14.98 9.12
N LEU A 84 -12.42 15.42 8.81
CA LEU A 84 -13.23 14.83 7.74
C LEU A 84 -12.62 15.07 6.35
N ILE A 85 -12.12 16.28 6.09
CA ILE A 85 -11.43 16.61 4.83
C ILE A 85 -10.15 15.79 4.69
N LEU A 86 -9.38 15.66 5.78
CA LEU A 86 -8.17 14.86 5.77
C LEU A 86 -8.47 13.38 5.50
N HIS A 87 -9.49 12.82 6.17
CA HIS A 87 -9.92 11.45 5.97
C HIS A 87 -10.43 11.20 4.54
N TYR A 88 -11.12 12.18 3.94
CA TYR A 88 -11.49 12.15 2.53
C TYR A 88 -10.26 11.95 1.63
N PHE A 89 -9.23 12.78 1.77
CA PHE A 89 -8.05 12.70 0.89
C PHE A 89 -7.23 11.43 1.15
N ARG A 90 -7.11 10.99 2.40
CA ARG A 90 -6.49 9.71 2.76
C ARG A 90 -7.17 8.55 2.01
N LEU A 91 -8.50 8.45 2.06
CA LEU A 91 -9.25 7.40 1.38
C LEU A 91 -9.15 7.48 -0.16
N ASP A 92 -9.16 8.68 -0.72
CA ASP A 92 -9.08 8.87 -2.17
C ASP A 92 -7.69 8.49 -2.70
N LEU A 93 -6.64 8.93 -2.00
CA LEU A 93 -5.25 8.59 -2.32
C LEU A 93 -4.91 7.13 -2.06
N TYR A 94 -5.49 6.53 -1.02
CA TYR A 94 -5.40 5.10 -0.77
C TYR A 94 -5.97 4.31 -1.96
N ASP A 95 -7.17 4.66 -2.42
CA ASP A 95 -7.81 4.03 -3.58
C ASP A 95 -6.97 4.17 -4.86
N ILE A 96 -6.49 5.40 -5.14
CA ILE A 96 -5.64 5.70 -6.29
C ILE A 96 -4.33 4.92 -6.20
N GLY A 97 -3.69 4.94 -5.03
CA GLY A 97 -2.39 4.31 -4.79
C GLY A 97 -2.43 2.80 -4.96
N ILE A 98 -3.44 2.13 -4.39
CA ILE A 98 -3.67 0.69 -4.58
C ILE A 98 -3.96 0.37 -6.05
N ALA A 99 -4.73 1.21 -6.75
CA ALA A 99 -5.01 1.01 -8.17
C ALA A 99 -3.73 1.10 -9.02
N VAL A 100 -2.87 2.10 -8.77
CA VAL A 100 -1.55 2.22 -9.41
C VAL A 100 -0.67 1.01 -9.10
N ALA A 101 -0.52 0.66 -7.82
CA ALA A 101 0.31 -0.46 -7.39
C ALA A 101 -0.08 -1.77 -8.10
N ASN A 102 -1.38 -2.02 -8.22
CA ASN A 102 -1.92 -3.21 -8.87
C ASN A 102 -1.80 -3.18 -10.40
N ALA A 103 -2.03 -2.02 -11.02
CA ALA A 103 -2.01 -1.91 -12.48
C ALA A 103 -0.59 -2.12 -13.03
N TRP A 104 0.43 -1.64 -12.32
CA TRP A 104 1.83 -1.83 -12.71
C TRP A 104 2.48 -3.07 -12.08
N GLY A 105 1.91 -3.67 -11.02
CA GLY A 105 2.51 -4.81 -10.32
C GLY A 105 3.88 -4.52 -9.66
N SER A 106 4.30 -3.25 -9.63
CA SER A 106 5.65 -2.84 -9.23
C SER A 106 5.99 -3.27 -7.81
N ILE A 107 5.03 -3.10 -6.91
CA ILE A 107 5.17 -3.38 -5.49
C ILE A 107 5.18 -4.89 -5.26
N THR A 108 4.18 -5.59 -5.77
CA THR A 108 4.02 -7.03 -5.52
C THR A 108 5.17 -7.84 -6.11
N TYR A 109 5.65 -7.47 -7.30
CA TYR A 109 6.73 -8.20 -7.94
C TYR A 109 8.08 -7.85 -7.31
N MET A 110 8.26 -6.60 -6.87
CA MET A 110 9.48 -6.24 -6.16
C MET A 110 9.61 -6.97 -4.83
N GLU A 111 8.51 -7.14 -4.12
CA GLU A 111 8.47 -7.94 -2.89
C GLU A 111 8.92 -9.40 -3.10
N HIS A 112 8.60 -10.02 -4.24
CA HIS A 112 9.13 -11.36 -4.56
C HIS A 112 10.64 -11.39 -4.71
N LEU A 113 11.23 -10.36 -5.34
CA LEU A 113 12.69 -10.26 -5.48
C LEU A 113 13.34 -9.96 -4.13
N TYR A 114 12.80 -8.99 -3.39
CA TYR A 114 13.31 -8.61 -2.08
C TYR A 114 13.36 -9.81 -1.13
N ASN A 115 12.26 -10.57 -0.99
CA ASN A 115 12.26 -11.79 -0.20
C ASN A 115 13.27 -12.83 -0.71
N ALA A 116 13.44 -13.02 -2.03
CA ALA A 116 14.42 -13.98 -2.53
C ALA A 116 15.87 -13.58 -2.17
N VAL A 117 16.22 -12.30 -2.34
CA VAL A 117 17.55 -11.79 -2.00
C VAL A 117 17.79 -11.82 -0.48
N GLU A 118 16.76 -11.51 0.31
CA GLU A 118 16.75 -11.62 1.77
C GLU A 118 17.03 -13.06 2.22
N LYS A 119 16.28 -14.04 1.70
CA LYS A 119 16.40 -15.45 2.11
C LYS A 119 17.68 -16.13 1.63
N GLU A 120 18.30 -15.64 0.56
CA GLU A 120 19.65 -16.08 0.16
C GLU A 120 20.78 -15.38 0.95
N GLY A 121 20.47 -14.50 1.90
CA GLY A 121 21.46 -13.83 2.75
C GLY A 121 22.33 -12.82 2.00
N LEU A 122 21.79 -12.21 0.94
CA LEU A 122 22.52 -11.29 0.06
C LEU A 122 22.27 -9.80 0.39
N LEU A 123 21.35 -9.51 1.30
CA LEU A 123 21.05 -8.14 1.75
C LEU A 123 21.98 -7.68 2.86
N GLU A 124 22.37 -6.41 2.80
CA GLU A 124 23.17 -5.75 3.84
C GLU A 124 22.32 -5.18 4.98
N GLY A 125 21.01 -5.06 4.79
CA GLY A 125 20.06 -4.58 5.79
C GLY A 125 18.60 -4.69 5.31
N PRO A 126 17.63 -4.47 6.20
CA PRO A 126 16.22 -4.55 5.86
C PRO A 126 15.77 -3.35 5.00
N TRP A 127 14.81 -3.60 4.10
CA TRP A 127 14.04 -2.54 3.47
C TRP A 127 12.80 -2.25 4.33
N GLU A 128 12.97 -1.37 5.33
CA GLU A 128 11.93 -1.00 6.31
C GLU A 128 10.54 -0.78 5.68
N ASP A 129 10.46 -0.05 4.56
CA ASP A 129 9.18 0.27 3.92
C ASP A 129 8.52 -0.92 3.22
N MET A 130 9.32 -1.87 2.70
CA MET A 130 8.79 -3.10 2.13
C MET A 130 8.30 -4.03 3.23
N ASP A 131 9.07 -4.17 4.31
CA ASP A 131 8.68 -4.96 5.49
C ASP A 131 7.43 -4.41 6.15
N PHE A 132 7.37 -3.09 6.34
CA PHE A 132 6.18 -2.42 6.85
C PHE A 132 4.97 -2.64 5.94
N MET A 133 5.15 -2.56 4.62
CA MET A 133 4.06 -2.85 3.69
C MET A 133 3.62 -4.32 3.76
N ARG A 134 4.55 -5.27 3.85
CA ARG A 134 4.27 -6.70 4.05
C ARG A 134 3.37 -6.91 5.27
N ILE A 135 3.65 -6.20 6.36
CA ILE A 135 2.82 -6.18 7.58
C ILE A 135 1.45 -5.54 7.30
N LEU A 136 1.40 -4.36 6.66
CA LEU A 136 0.17 -3.60 6.41
C LEU A 136 -0.84 -4.32 5.52
N VAL A 137 -0.41 -4.89 4.39
CA VAL A 137 -1.36 -5.56 3.46
C VAL A 137 -1.49 -7.07 3.73
N GLY A 138 -0.56 -7.63 4.51
CA GLY A 138 -0.47 -9.03 4.87
C GLY A 138 0.23 -9.89 3.81
N GLN A 139 0.95 -10.92 4.25
CA GLN A 139 1.71 -11.82 3.36
C GLN A 139 0.87 -12.48 2.27
N ASP A 140 -0.41 -12.76 2.56
CA ASP A 140 -1.35 -13.34 1.59
C ASP A 140 -1.65 -12.40 0.42
N ALA A 141 -1.31 -11.11 0.48
CA ALA A 141 -1.37 -10.22 -0.68
C ALA A 141 -0.29 -10.54 -1.71
N PHE A 142 0.86 -11.04 -1.27
CA PHE A 142 2.04 -11.30 -2.10
C PHE A 142 2.21 -12.77 -2.44
N TYR A 143 1.92 -13.66 -1.50
CA TYR A 143 2.23 -15.08 -1.66
C TYR A 143 0.99 -15.97 -1.62
N VAL A 144 1.07 -17.12 -2.30
CA VAL A 144 0.06 -18.17 -2.22
C VAL A 144 0.59 -19.25 -1.29
N GLY A 145 0.03 -19.34 -0.08
CA GLY A 145 0.46 -20.31 0.93
C GLY A 145 1.82 -19.95 1.55
N GLY A 146 1.99 -18.69 1.95
CA GLY A 146 3.18 -18.19 2.64
C GLY A 146 4.35 -17.83 1.74
N ALA A 147 5.24 -16.98 2.28
CA ALA A 147 6.48 -16.53 1.65
C ALA A 147 7.41 -17.72 1.37
N PRO A 148 8.03 -17.79 0.18
CA PRO A 148 9.00 -18.83 -0.13
C PRO A 148 10.32 -18.62 0.63
N SER A 149 10.91 -19.71 1.11
CA SER A 149 12.20 -19.73 1.80
C SER A 149 13.27 -20.56 1.08
N ALA A 150 12.97 -21.06 -0.12
CA ALA A 150 13.86 -21.93 -0.88
C ALA A 150 13.90 -21.52 -2.37
N PRO A 151 15.07 -21.61 -3.04
CA PRO A 151 15.25 -21.23 -4.45
C PRO A 151 14.22 -21.80 -5.41
N GLU A 152 13.87 -23.08 -5.25
CA GLU A 152 12.92 -23.79 -6.10
C GLU A 152 11.49 -23.23 -6.07
N ASP A 153 11.11 -22.53 -4.99
CA ASP A 153 9.76 -21.99 -4.83
C ASP A 153 9.66 -20.52 -5.22
N TYR A 154 10.75 -19.76 -5.31
CA TYR A 154 10.71 -18.32 -5.64
C TYR A 154 9.98 -18.07 -6.97
N TYR A 155 10.45 -18.70 -8.05
CA TYR A 155 9.86 -18.52 -9.38
C TYR A 155 8.41 -19.00 -9.45
N LYS A 156 8.13 -20.16 -8.85
CA LYS A 156 6.78 -20.73 -8.82
C LYS A 156 5.79 -19.79 -8.12
N LYS A 157 6.16 -19.23 -6.96
CA LYS A 157 5.31 -18.30 -6.21
C LYS A 157 5.12 -17.00 -6.98
N PHE A 158 6.17 -16.49 -7.62
CA PHE A 158 6.08 -15.33 -8.51
C PHE A 158 5.12 -15.57 -9.68
N CYS A 159 5.21 -16.72 -10.35
CA CYS A 159 4.28 -17.08 -11.42
C CYS A 159 2.83 -17.13 -10.94
N LEU A 160 2.56 -17.68 -9.75
CA LEU A 160 1.21 -17.68 -9.17
C LEU A 160 0.70 -16.25 -8.92
N GLN A 161 1.57 -15.33 -8.50
CA GLN A 161 1.22 -13.91 -8.34
C GLN A 161 0.90 -13.24 -9.68
N MET A 162 1.66 -13.55 -10.74
CA MET A 162 1.37 -13.10 -12.10
C MET A 162 0.12 -13.75 -12.72
N GLY A 163 -0.52 -14.69 -12.02
CA GLY A 163 -1.74 -15.32 -12.49
C GLY A 163 -1.53 -16.56 -13.34
N VAL A 164 -0.35 -17.20 -13.28
CA VAL A 164 -0.14 -18.54 -13.84
C VAL A 164 -0.96 -19.55 -13.03
N SER A 165 -1.60 -20.48 -13.72
CA SER A 165 -2.42 -21.53 -13.11
C SER A 165 -1.59 -22.45 -12.23
N ALA A 166 -2.05 -22.70 -10.99
CA ALA A 166 -1.41 -23.66 -10.08
C ALA A 166 -1.32 -25.08 -10.66
N ALA A 167 -2.22 -25.43 -11.60
CA ALA A 167 -2.18 -26.71 -12.29
C ALA A 167 -0.90 -26.91 -13.12
N THR A 168 -0.26 -25.83 -13.57
CA THR A 168 1.02 -25.85 -14.29
C THR A 168 2.13 -26.47 -13.45
N PHE A 169 2.10 -26.22 -12.14
CA PHE A 169 3.11 -26.70 -11.18
C PHE A 169 2.73 -28.03 -10.51
N ALA A 170 1.61 -28.64 -10.88
CA ALA A 170 1.23 -29.96 -10.37
C ALA A 170 2.12 -31.06 -10.96
N ASN A 171 2.25 -32.17 -10.22
CA ASN A 171 3.02 -33.36 -10.62
C ASN A 171 2.68 -33.79 -12.04
N ARG A 172 3.72 -34.10 -12.82
CA ARG A 172 3.62 -34.48 -14.24
C ARG A 172 2.64 -35.63 -14.48
N SER A 173 2.58 -36.60 -13.56
CA SER A 173 1.65 -37.74 -13.60
C SER A 173 0.18 -37.40 -13.30
N LYS A 174 -0.07 -36.29 -12.60
CA LYS A 174 -1.42 -35.77 -12.28
C LYS A 174 -1.84 -34.64 -13.23
N ARG A 175 -0.99 -34.30 -14.20
CA ARG A 175 -1.19 -33.19 -15.12
C ARG A 175 -2.16 -33.60 -16.24
N ARG A 176 -3.22 -32.82 -16.46
CA ARG A 176 -4.08 -33.01 -17.65
C ARG A 176 -3.29 -32.67 -18.91
N ALA A 177 -3.56 -33.37 -20.01
CA ALA A 177 -2.87 -33.17 -21.29
C ALA A 177 -3.02 -31.76 -21.88
N LYS A 178 -4.06 -31.02 -21.48
CA LYS A 178 -4.32 -29.63 -21.90
C LYS A 178 -4.57 -28.77 -20.66
N ILE A 179 -3.56 -28.05 -20.20
CA ILE A 179 -3.66 -27.09 -19.10
C ILE A 179 -3.64 -25.68 -19.68
N ASN A 180 -4.60 -24.87 -19.28
CA ASN A 180 -4.54 -23.43 -19.50
C ASN A 180 -3.45 -22.86 -18.60
N LEU A 181 -2.43 -22.26 -19.21
CA LEU A 181 -1.30 -21.66 -18.49
C LEU A 181 -1.77 -20.52 -17.59
N GLU A 182 -2.77 -19.77 -18.03
CA GLU A 182 -3.37 -18.66 -17.30
C GLU A 182 -4.44 -19.14 -16.32
N SER A 183 -4.40 -18.58 -15.12
CA SER A 183 -5.46 -18.74 -14.13
C SER A 183 -6.70 -17.99 -14.59
N ARG A 184 -7.88 -18.51 -14.27
CA ARG A 184 -9.15 -17.83 -14.55
C ARG A 184 -9.31 -16.50 -13.80
N ALA A 185 -8.59 -16.34 -12.69
CA ALA A 185 -8.65 -15.14 -11.85
C ALA A 185 -7.69 -14.04 -12.33
N GLY A 186 -6.78 -14.35 -13.25
CA GLY A 186 -5.71 -13.45 -13.67
C GLY A 186 -4.64 -13.23 -12.60
N PRO A 187 -3.83 -12.17 -12.73
CA PRO A 187 -2.85 -11.75 -11.74
C PRO A 187 -3.50 -11.42 -10.39
N ARG A 188 -2.80 -11.70 -9.30
CA ARG A 188 -3.24 -11.35 -7.95
C ARG A 188 -2.93 -9.88 -7.68
N ALA A 189 -3.84 -9.23 -7.00
CA ALA A 189 -3.78 -7.81 -6.67
C ALA A 189 -3.80 -7.61 -5.15
N ILE A 190 -3.12 -6.55 -4.70
CA ILE A 190 -3.26 -6.03 -3.33
C ILE A 190 -4.72 -5.66 -3.13
N LYS A 191 -5.34 -6.28 -2.13
CA LYS A 191 -6.74 -6.01 -1.76
C LYS A 191 -6.78 -4.76 -0.89
N ARG A 192 -7.90 -4.06 -0.94
CA ARG A 192 -8.20 -3.01 0.03
C ARG A 192 -8.31 -3.64 1.41
N GLY A 193 -7.44 -3.23 2.33
CA GLY A 193 -7.62 -3.39 3.77
C GLY A 193 -8.38 -2.20 4.34
N ALA A 194 -8.04 -1.81 5.56
CA ALA A 194 -8.75 -0.78 6.34
C ALA A 194 -10.29 -0.87 6.24
N PRO A 195 -10.88 -2.04 6.57
CA PRO A 195 -12.31 -2.31 6.35
C PRO A 195 -13.24 -1.31 7.04
N VAL A 196 -12.86 -0.69 8.15
CA VAL A 196 -13.67 0.32 8.84
C VAL A 196 -13.67 1.64 8.08
N SER A 197 -12.49 2.13 7.72
CA SER A 197 -12.29 3.39 6.99
C SER A 197 -12.96 3.34 5.62
N VAL A 198 -12.80 2.23 4.90
CA VAL A 198 -13.39 2.03 3.57
C VAL A 198 -14.92 1.99 3.60
N MET A 199 -15.57 1.60 4.70
CA MET A 199 -17.03 1.69 4.81
C MET A 199 -17.56 3.10 4.62
N PHE A 200 -16.80 4.10 5.08
CA PHE A 200 -17.19 5.50 5.01
C PHE A 200 -16.88 6.16 3.66
N GLN A 201 -16.17 5.46 2.77
CA GLN A 201 -15.77 5.96 1.47
C GLN A 201 -16.98 6.38 0.62
N ASN A 202 -18.07 5.61 0.63
CA ASN A 202 -19.28 5.96 -0.14
C ASN A 202 -19.91 7.28 0.34
N ARG A 203 -19.89 7.54 1.65
CA ARG A 203 -20.42 8.76 2.24
C ARG A 203 -19.54 9.97 1.92
N PHE A 204 -18.23 9.84 2.12
CA PHE A 204 -17.33 10.99 2.03
C PHE A 204 -16.79 11.23 0.62
N THR A 205 -16.39 10.18 -0.11
CA THR A 205 -15.79 10.32 -1.46
C THR A 205 -16.80 10.24 -2.60
N ARG A 206 -17.81 9.36 -2.49
CA ARG A 206 -18.76 9.09 -3.59
C ARG A 206 -20.09 9.83 -3.49
N ARG A 207 -20.19 10.76 -2.52
CA ARG A 207 -21.37 11.62 -2.27
C ARG A 207 -22.69 10.84 -2.19
N TRP A 208 -22.66 9.63 -1.61
CA TRP A 208 -23.87 8.83 -1.43
C TRP A 208 -24.67 9.33 -0.21
N PRO A 209 -25.91 9.84 -0.40
CA PRO A 209 -26.68 10.44 0.70
C PRO A 209 -27.32 9.41 1.65
N GLY A 210 -27.26 8.11 1.33
CA GLY A 210 -28.02 7.06 2.01
C GLY A 210 -27.42 6.48 3.30
N MET A 211 -26.36 7.07 3.88
CA MET A 211 -25.77 6.51 5.12
C MET A 211 -26.51 7.03 6.36
N VAL A 212 -27.44 6.22 6.86
CA VAL A 212 -28.18 6.46 8.10
C VAL A 212 -27.43 5.83 9.26
N TRP A 213 -27.23 6.58 10.34
CA TRP A 213 -26.63 6.04 11.57
C TRP A 213 -27.66 5.19 12.31
N THR A 214 -27.41 3.88 12.39
CA THR A 214 -28.22 2.91 13.15
C THR A 214 -27.32 2.13 14.12
N THR A 215 -27.92 1.46 15.10
CA THR A 215 -27.22 0.55 16.01
C THR A 215 -26.49 -0.55 15.26
N GLU A 216 -27.11 -1.10 14.22
CA GLU A 216 -26.52 -2.16 13.39
C GLU A 216 -25.30 -1.65 12.62
N LEU A 217 -25.30 -0.39 12.17
CA LEU A 217 -24.14 0.21 11.51
C LEU A 217 -22.96 0.37 12.47
N VAL A 218 -23.24 0.79 13.71
CA VAL A 218 -22.22 0.93 14.76
C VAL A 218 -21.63 -0.44 15.12
N ASP A 219 -22.47 -1.45 15.30
CA ASP A 219 -22.01 -2.83 15.53
C ASP A 219 -21.20 -3.35 14.33
N ASN A 220 -21.60 -2.99 13.10
CA ASN A 220 -20.89 -3.40 11.90
C ASN A 220 -19.48 -2.80 11.83
N VAL A 221 -19.32 -1.52 12.19
CA VAL A 221 -18.01 -0.86 12.29
C VAL A 221 -17.11 -1.62 13.27
N LEU A 222 -17.61 -1.91 14.47
CA LEU A 222 -16.82 -2.57 15.51
C LEU A 222 -16.48 -4.03 15.14
N SER A 223 -17.40 -4.74 14.48
CA SER A 223 -17.19 -6.11 13.99
C SER A 223 -16.12 -6.23 12.90
N ARG A 224 -15.80 -5.12 12.22
CA ARG A 224 -14.86 -5.09 11.10
C ARG A 224 -13.47 -4.64 11.50
N SER A 225 -13.26 -4.19 12.73
CA SER A 225 -11.92 -3.82 13.20
C SER A 225 -10.99 -5.04 13.22
N GLU A 226 -9.92 -4.97 12.43
CA GLU A 226 -8.83 -5.96 12.38
C GLU A 226 -7.85 -5.84 13.55
N TRP A 227 -8.11 -4.93 14.48
CA TRP A 227 -7.22 -4.58 15.59
C TRP A 227 -7.89 -4.87 16.93
N GLU A 228 -7.10 -5.31 17.91
CA GLU A 228 -7.57 -5.70 19.25
C GLU A 228 -6.79 -4.94 20.31
N GLU A 229 -7.49 -4.61 21.41
CA GLU A 229 -6.89 -3.95 22.57
C GLU A 229 -5.98 -4.97 23.27
N GLU A 230 -4.70 -4.65 23.43
CA GLU A 230 -3.81 -5.37 24.33
C GLU A 230 -3.86 -4.72 25.70
N HIS A 231 -4.05 -5.55 26.73
CA HIS A 231 -4.24 -5.10 28.09
C HIS A 231 -3.09 -5.58 28.98
N ASP A 232 -2.59 -4.69 29.83
CA ASP A 232 -1.83 -5.02 31.03
C ASP A 232 -2.70 -4.70 32.26
N GLY A 233 -3.27 -5.75 32.84
CA GLY A 233 -4.34 -5.63 33.84
C GLY A 233 -5.56 -4.88 33.29
N ASP A 234 -5.95 -3.79 33.95
CA ASP A 234 -7.09 -2.95 33.54
C ASP A 234 -6.69 -1.84 32.54
N GLN A 235 -5.40 -1.70 32.22
CA GLN A 235 -4.91 -0.66 31.30
C GLN A 235 -4.72 -1.22 29.90
N ILE A 236 -5.18 -0.46 28.90
CA ILE A 236 -4.86 -0.74 27.50
C ILE A 236 -3.45 -0.22 27.26
N VAL A 237 -2.55 -1.11 26.86
CA VAL A 237 -1.15 -0.79 26.57
C VAL A 237 -0.96 -0.50 25.09
N SER A 238 -1.59 -1.30 24.23
CA SER A 238 -1.33 -1.26 22.79
C SER A 238 -2.55 -1.70 21.97
N MET A 239 -2.46 -1.57 20.65
CA MET A 239 -3.40 -2.17 19.71
C MET A 239 -2.63 -3.16 18.83
N ALA A 240 -3.01 -4.43 18.86
CA ALA A 240 -2.40 -5.46 18.02
C ALA A 240 -3.29 -5.83 16.84
N ARG A 241 -2.69 -6.08 15.68
CA ARG A 241 -3.43 -6.58 14.52
C ARG A 241 -3.69 -8.07 14.68
N VAL A 242 -4.88 -8.51 14.32
CA VAL A 242 -5.18 -9.95 14.23
C VAL A 242 -4.31 -10.58 13.15
N ILE A 243 -3.48 -11.56 13.54
CA ILE A 243 -2.53 -12.24 12.63
C ILE A 243 -3.20 -13.42 11.90
N ASP A 244 -4.13 -14.14 12.55
CA ASP A 244 -4.78 -15.33 11.97
C ASP A 244 -5.55 -14.99 10.68
N PRO A 245 -5.14 -15.51 9.51
CA PRO A 245 -5.79 -15.26 8.22
C PRO A 245 -7.27 -15.67 8.17
N LYS A 246 -7.64 -16.76 8.87
CA LYS A 246 -9.04 -17.23 8.91
C LYS A 246 -9.89 -16.21 9.67
N ARG A 247 -9.43 -15.79 10.84
CA ARG A 247 -10.08 -14.79 11.67
C ARG A 247 -10.18 -13.44 10.96
N LEU A 248 -9.11 -12.97 10.32
CA LEU A 248 -9.14 -11.77 9.47
C LEU A 248 -10.20 -11.85 8.38
N THR A 249 -10.33 -13.00 7.72
CA THR A 249 -11.35 -13.21 6.68
C THR A 249 -12.78 -13.13 7.24
N GLU A 250 -13.01 -13.59 8.48
CA GLU A 250 -14.30 -13.49 9.16
C GLU A 250 -14.60 -12.06 9.62
N ILE A 251 -13.61 -11.35 10.16
CA ILE A 251 -13.68 -9.93 10.53
C ILE A 251 -14.07 -9.08 9.32
N ARG A 252 -13.37 -9.27 8.19
CA ARG A 252 -13.66 -8.55 6.93
C ARG A 252 -15.08 -8.80 6.40
N LYS A 253 -15.66 -9.97 6.71
CA LYS A 253 -17.06 -10.31 6.38
C LYS A 253 -18.07 -9.73 7.37
N GLY A 254 -17.63 -9.03 8.41
CA GLY A 254 -18.46 -8.51 9.49
C GLY A 254 -19.07 -9.61 10.35
N LYS A 255 -18.40 -10.78 10.44
CA LYS A 255 -18.86 -11.92 11.22
C LYS A 255 -18.26 -11.98 12.63
N ASN A 256 -17.35 -11.07 12.96
CA ASN A 256 -16.74 -11.04 14.28
C ASN A 256 -17.74 -10.49 15.30
N LYS A 257 -18.10 -11.32 16.29
CA LYS A 257 -18.98 -10.93 17.39
C LYS A 257 -18.15 -10.40 18.56
N LYS A 258 -17.55 -9.22 18.42
CA LYS A 258 -16.80 -8.60 19.53
C LYS A 258 -17.69 -8.16 20.71
N LEU A 259 -19.02 -8.05 20.52
CA LEU A 259 -19.89 -7.24 21.39
C LEU A 259 -21.19 -7.94 21.84
N ALA A 260 -21.31 -9.25 21.61
CA ALA A 260 -22.53 -10.00 21.92
C ALA A 260 -22.49 -10.70 23.29
N GLU A 261 -21.69 -10.22 24.23
CA GLU A 261 -21.69 -10.68 25.62
C GLU A 261 -22.14 -9.48 26.50
N ASP A 262 -23.21 -9.68 27.28
CA ASP A 262 -23.96 -8.69 28.07
C ASP A 262 -24.92 -7.73 27.33
N GLY A 263 -25.93 -8.29 26.65
CA GLY A 263 -27.18 -7.57 26.38
C GLY A 263 -27.11 -6.39 25.39
N GLY A 264 -26.00 -6.26 24.63
CA GLY A 264 -25.88 -5.34 23.49
C GLY A 264 -25.80 -3.85 23.86
N ARG A 265 -25.42 -3.50 25.10
CA ARG A 265 -25.27 -2.10 25.52
C ARG A 265 -23.86 -1.86 26.05
N LEU A 266 -23.08 -1.10 25.29
CA LEU A 266 -21.79 -0.58 25.74
C LEU A 266 -21.97 0.73 26.52
N PRO A 267 -21.21 0.96 27.61
CA PRO A 267 -21.06 2.28 28.18
C PRO A 267 -20.62 3.28 27.11
N PRO A 268 -21.13 4.54 27.08
CA PRO A 268 -20.80 5.52 26.05
C PRO A 268 -19.30 5.73 25.87
N GLU A 269 -18.55 5.75 26.97
CA GLU A 269 -17.09 5.86 26.95
C GLU A 269 -16.42 4.69 26.22
N LYS A 270 -16.79 3.45 26.58
CA LYS A 270 -16.27 2.24 25.94
C LYS A 270 -16.60 2.21 24.46
N LEU A 271 -17.82 2.61 24.10
CA LEU A 271 -18.24 2.69 22.69
C LEU A 271 -17.41 3.70 21.90
N ILE A 272 -17.28 4.93 22.40
CA ILE A 272 -16.51 5.99 21.72
C ILE A 272 -15.06 5.56 21.58
N ARG A 273 -14.48 4.97 22.63
CA ARG A 273 -13.10 4.48 22.63
C ARG A 273 -12.88 3.37 21.61
N SER A 274 -13.74 2.36 21.57
CA SER A 274 -13.63 1.27 20.58
C SER A 274 -13.81 1.76 19.14
N LEU A 275 -14.71 2.73 18.90
CA LEU A 275 -14.86 3.36 17.58
C LEU A 275 -13.62 4.17 17.19
N LEU A 276 -13.04 4.91 18.14
CA LEU A 276 -11.83 5.68 17.94
C LEU A 276 -10.66 4.76 17.54
N PHE A 277 -10.41 3.70 18.30
CA PHE A 277 -9.33 2.76 18.00
C PHE A 277 -9.56 2.02 16.69
N ALA A 278 -10.79 1.60 16.39
CA ALA A 278 -11.12 0.94 15.13
C ALA A 278 -10.75 1.79 13.90
N LEU A 279 -10.88 3.11 13.97
CA LEU A 279 -10.46 4.03 12.91
C LEU A 279 -8.98 4.37 12.99
N GLN A 280 -8.47 4.69 14.19
CA GLN A 280 -7.09 5.14 14.40
C GLN A 280 -6.08 4.07 13.97
N SER A 281 -6.34 2.80 14.29
CA SER A 281 -5.44 1.70 13.94
C SER A 281 -5.35 1.43 12.43
N GLU A 282 -6.31 1.91 11.63
CA GLU A 282 -6.25 1.78 10.18
C GLU A 282 -5.53 2.95 9.50
N ILE A 283 -5.25 4.04 10.22
CA ILE A 283 -4.63 5.24 9.63
C ILE A 283 -3.26 4.91 9.04
N MET A 284 -2.49 4.02 9.67
CA MET A 284 -1.18 3.59 9.15
C MET A 284 -1.26 2.94 7.77
N GLU A 285 -2.34 2.19 7.48
CA GLU A 285 -2.57 1.60 6.16
C GLU A 285 -3.10 2.65 5.18
N VAL A 286 -4.13 3.41 5.57
CA VAL A 286 -4.80 4.36 4.65
C VAL A 286 -3.89 5.54 4.30
N ALA A 287 -3.05 6.00 5.23
CA ALA A 287 -2.13 7.11 5.01
C ALA A 287 -0.79 6.71 4.38
N PHE A 288 -0.54 5.40 4.19
CA PHE A 288 0.70 4.95 3.56
C PHE A 288 0.83 5.50 2.13
N PRO A 289 1.96 6.11 1.75
CA PRO A 289 2.13 6.74 0.44
C PRO A 289 2.42 5.71 -0.66
N TYR A 290 1.43 4.90 -1.03
CA TYR A 290 1.54 3.85 -2.07
C TYR A 290 2.08 4.38 -3.42
N LEU A 291 1.77 5.63 -3.79
CA LEU A 291 2.32 6.25 -4.99
C LEU A 291 3.82 6.52 -4.91
N LEU A 292 4.36 6.83 -3.71
CA LEU A 292 5.81 6.94 -3.50
C LEU A 292 6.46 5.57 -3.62
N MET A 293 5.90 4.60 -2.93
CA MET A 293 6.42 3.23 -2.90
C MET A 293 6.42 2.61 -4.29
N HIS A 294 5.36 2.82 -5.07
CA HIS A 294 5.33 2.46 -6.49
C HIS A 294 6.51 3.04 -7.27
N ARG A 295 6.79 4.35 -7.13
CA ARG A 295 7.89 5.00 -7.84
C ARG A 295 9.25 4.45 -7.43
N TRP A 296 9.46 4.20 -6.14
CA TRP A 296 10.71 3.61 -5.66
C TRP A 296 10.92 2.20 -6.20
N CYS A 297 9.92 1.31 -6.09
CA CYS A 297 9.99 0.00 -6.71
C CYS A 297 10.28 0.10 -8.21
N TRP A 298 9.67 1.06 -8.91
CA TRP A 298 9.91 1.26 -10.34
C TRP A 298 11.34 1.75 -10.65
N MET A 299 11.88 2.64 -9.83
CA MET A 299 13.27 3.11 -9.97
C MET A 299 14.25 1.95 -9.75
N VAL A 300 14.05 1.13 -8.72
CA VAL A 300 14.85 -0.07 -8.47
C VAL A 300 14.74 -1.04 -9.64
N LEU A 301 13.53 -1.28 -10.15
CA LEU A 301 13.31 -2.10 -11.33
C LEU A 301 14.04 -1.60 -12.58
N ARG A 302 14.16 -0.27 -12.78
CA ARG A 302 14.94 0.31 -13.89
C ARG A 302 16.43 -0.01 -13.71
N SER A 303 16.97 0.22 -12.52
CA SER A 303 18.36 -0.10 -12.18
C SER A 303 18.66 -1.59 -12.30
N LEU A 304 17.71 -2.46 -11.90
CA LEU A 304 17.82 -3.91 -12.07
C LEU A 304 17.92 -4.31 -13.53
N LYS A 305 17.07 -3.75 -14.40
CA LYS A 305 17.14 -4.01 -15.82
C LYS A 305 18.51 -3.60 -16.38
N GLU A 306 18.99 -2.41 -16.04
CA GLU A 306 20.29 -1.91 -16.53
C GLU A 306 21.45 -2.79 -16.08
N GLN A 307 21.51 -3.12 -14.79
CA GLN A 307 22.57 -3.94 -14.21
C GLN A 307 22.55 -5.38 -14.74
N CYS A 308 21.37 -5.97 -14.89
CA CYS A 308 21.22 -7.36 -15.30
C CYS A 308 21.14 -7.55 -16.82
N ASP A 309 21.01 -6.48 -17.63
CA ASP A 309 20.82 -6.56 -19.08
C ASP A 309 21.83 -7.46 -19.79
N PRO A 310 23.15 -7.39 -19.50
CA PRO A 310 24.13 -8.25 -20.17
C PRO A 310 23.87 -9.74 -19.92
N LEU A 311 23.63 -10.11 -18.66
CA LEU A 311 23.36 -11.50 -18.26
C LEU A 311 21.98 -11.98 -18.74
N LEU A 312 20.97 -11.12 -18.73
CA LEU A 312 19.64 -11.45 -19.24
C LEU A 312 19.68 -11.72 -20.75
N ARG A 313 20.46 -10.96 -21.51
CA ARG A 313 20.68 -11.22 -22.94
C ARG A 313 21.44 -12.51 -23.20
N GLU A 314 22.44 -12.81 -22.37
CA GLU A 314 23.21 -14.06 -22.43
C GLU A 314 22.31 -15.28 -22.21
N LEU A 315 21.43 -15.23 -21.20
CA LEU A 315 20.62 -16.37 -20.77
C LEU A 315 19.29 -16.52 -21.52
N PHE A 316 18.62 -15.41 -21.86
CA PHE A 316 17.23 -15.42 -22.34
C PHE A 316 17.04 -14.72 -23.70
N THR A 317 18.12 -14.28 -24.34
CA THR A 317 18.14 -13.46 -25.57
C THR A 317 17.62 -12.03 -25.37
N PRO A 318 17.89 -11.09 -26.31
CA PRO A 318 17.42 -9.71 -26.20
C PRO A 318 15.88 -9.52 -26.17
N ALA A 319 15.10 -10.56 -26.45
CA ALA A 319 13.64 -10.50 -26.48
C ALA A 319 12.98 -10.72 -25.11
N TYR A 320 13.74 -10.75 -24.01
CA TYR A 320 13.20 -10.99 -22.67
C TYR A 320 12.23 -9.88 -22.20
N ILE A 321 12.38 -8.65 -22.74
CA ILE A 321 11.47 -7.51 -22.57
C ILE A 321 11.38 -6.72 -23.88
N GLU A 322 10.16 -6.33 -24.25
CA GLU A 322 9.89 -5.52 -25.45
C GLU A 322 9.67 -4.04 -25.12
N ARG A 323 9.03 -3.74 -23.98
CA ARG A 323 8.61 -2.38 -23.60
C ARG A 323 8.86 -2.11 -22.13
N GLU A 324 9.03 -0.83 -21.77
CA GLU A 324 9.26 -0.43 -20.38
C GLU A 324 8.11 -0.84 -19.44
N ASN A 325 6.88 -0.92 -19.93
CA ASN A 325 5.76 -1.37 -19.11
C ASN A 325 5.83 -2.85 -18.67
N GLN A 326 6.70 -3.66 -19.28
CA GLN A 326 6.97 -5.05 -18.90
C GLN A 326 8.12 -5.17 -17.89
N LEU A 327 8.72 -4.05 -17.46
CA LEU A 327 9.83 -4.02 -16.51
C LEU A 327 9.62 -4.85 -15.23
N PRO A 328 8.42 -4.93 -14.63
CA PRO A 328 8.18 -5.80 -13.48
C PRO A 328 8.47 -7.29 -13.76
N PHE A 329 8.43 -7.73 -15.03
CA PHE A 329 8.74 -9.10 -15.41
C PHE A 329 10.24 -9.44 -15.38
N VAL A 330 11.13 -8.43 -15.28
CA VAL A 330 12.57 -8.67 -15.02
C VAL A 330 12.75 -9.57 -13.79
N VAL A 331 11.94 -9.35 -12.75
CA VAL A 331 11.95 -10.18 -11.54
C VAL A 331 11.70 -11.64 -11.88
N GLY A 332 10.72 -11.93 -12.75
CA GLY A 332 10.42 -13.29 -13.19
C GLY A 332 11.60 -13.96 -13.85
N TRP A 333 12.35 -13.25 -14.68
CA TRP A 333 13.56 -13.78 -15.34
C TRP A 333 14.70 -14.05 -14.37
N ILE A 334 14.93 -13.14 -13.42
CA ILE A 334 15.93 -13.34 -12.35
C ILE A 334 15.58 -14.57 -11.52
N LEU A 335 14.32 -14.70 -11.09
CA LEU A 335 13.88 -15.84 -10.30
C LEU A 335 13.85 -17.14 -11.12
N ALA A 336 13.57 -17.07 -12.42
CA ALA A 336 13.60 -18.25 -13.30
C ALA A 336 15.01 -18.85 -13.39
N ALA A 337 16.05 -18.02 -13.42
CA ALA A 337 17.44 -18.48 -13.47
C ALA A 337 17.87 -19.24 -12.20
N MET A 338 17.21 -18.97 -11.07
CA MET A 338 17.39 -19.69 -9.80
C MET A 338 16.66 -21.04 -9.74
N ASN A 339 15.70 -21.27 -10.65
CA ASN A 339 14.84 -22.46 -10.60
C ASN A 339 15.46 -23.64 -11.37
N SER A 340 16.04 -24.61 -10.65
CA SER A 340 16.70 -25.79 -11.22
C SER A 340 15.74 -26.95 -11.49
N SER A 341 14.84 -26.82 -12.47
CA SER A 341 14.02 -27.97 -12.91
C SER A 341 14.70 -28.81 -14.01
N GLY A 342 15.93 -29.29 -13.73
CA GLY A 342 16.65 -30.30 -14.52
C GLY A 342 17.96 -29.82 -15.17
N GLU A 343 19.06 -30.54 -14.88
CA GLU A 343 20.42 -30.53 -15.47
C GLU A 343 21.20 -29.21 -15.60
N VAL A 344 20.56 -28.04 -15.56
CA VAL A 344 21.24 -26.73 -15.61
C VAL A 344 21.48 -26.25 -14.17
N LEU A 345 22.75 -25.93 -13.87
CA LEU A 345 23.19 -25.32 -12.62
C LEU A 345 22.38 -24.04 -12.35
N GLN A 346 21.95 -23.85 -11.09
CA GLN A 346 21.37 -22.58 -10.66
C GLN A 346 22.31 -21.43 -11.03
N ASP A 347 21.84 -20.46 -11.83
CA ASP A 347 22.65 -19.30 -12.18
C ASP A 347 22.37 -18.16 -11.19
N ARG A 348 23.19 -18.12 -10.14
CA ARG A 348 23.11 -17.12 -9.07
C ARG A 348 23.55 -15.72 -9.51
N ARG A 349 24.24 -15.57 -10.64
CA ARG A 349 24.83 -14.30 -11.08
C ARG A 349 23.78 -13.19 -11.21
N LEU A 350 22.57 -13.54 -11.67
CA LEU A 350 21.46 -12.59 -11.79
C LEU A 350 20.93 -12.15 -10.42
N LEU A 351 20.82 -13.07 -9.46
CA LEU A 351 20.34 -12.75 -8.12
C LEU A 351 21.38 -11.94 -7.34
N GLU A 352 22.67 -12.27 -7.47
CA GLU A 352 23.79 -11.50 -6.91
C GLU A 352 23.84 -10.08 -7.53
N SER A 353 23.67 -9.96 -8.85
CA SER A 353 23.57 -8.65 -9.50
C SER A 353 22.37 -7.84 -9.01
N ALA A 354 21.24 -8.51 -8.75
CA ALA A 354 20.07 -7.87 -8.17
C ALA A 354 20.32 -7.41 -6.72
N ALA A 355 21.05 -8.19 -5.94
CA ALA A 355 21.45 -7.84 -4.58
C ALA A 355 22.29 -6.56 -4.55
N VAL A 356 23.24 -6.40 -5.48
CA VAL A 356 24.04 -5.17 -5.60
C VAL A 356 23.15 -3.94 -5.80
N VAL A 357 22.13 -4.05 -6.66
CA VAL A 357 21.19 -2.95 -6.90
C VAL A 357 20.36 -2.63 -5.65
N LEU A 358 19.85 -3.67 -4.97
CA LEU A 358 19.09 -3.49 -3.73
C LEU A 358 19.96 -2.88 -2.62
N ASN A 359 21.16 -3.39 -2.37
CA ASN A 359 22.06 -2.85 -1.35
C ASN A 359 22.49 -1.42 -1.67
N THR A 360 22.69 -1.08 -2.95
CA THR A 360 22.94 0.31 -3.38
C THR A 360 21.74 1.19 -3.08
N PHE A 361 20.53 0.73 -3.38
CA PHE A 361 19.30 1.44 -3.06
C PHE A 361 19.11 1.62 -1.55
N LEU A 362 19.37 0.58 -0.75
CA LEU A 362 19.27 0.63 0.71
C LEU A 362 20.31 1.56 1.32
N SER A 363 21.55 1.52 0.84
CA SER A 363 22.63 2.41 1.27
C SER A 363 22.34 3.88 0.92
N ALA A 364 21.76 4.14 -0.25
CA ALA A 364 21.33 5.48 -0.65
C ALA A 364 20.05 5.94 0.08
N GLY A 365 19.20 4.98 0.45
CA GLY A 365 17.86 5.18 1.02
C GLY A 365 17.81 5.17 2.55
N ALA A 366 18.85 4.73 3.26
CA ALA A 366 18.91 4.68 4.73
C ALA A 366 18.68 6.04 5.42
N ALA A 367 18.77 7.16 4.67
CA ALA A 367 18.45 8.50 5.16
C ALA A 367 17.00 8.96 4.89
N VAL A 368 16.21 8.24 4.08
CA VAL A 368 14.87 8.65 3.63
C VAL A 368 13.97 7.41 3.45
N SER A 369 13.64 6.68 4.52
CA SER A 369 12.55 5.69 4.46
C SER A 369 11.18 6.39 4.41
N ILE A 370 10.16 5.79 3.79
CA ILE A 370 8.77 6.31 3.85
C ILE A 370 8.32 6.39 5.30
N CYS A 371 8.61 5.35 6.08
CA CYS A 371 8.27 5.27 7.50
C CYS A 371 8.92 6.42 8.28
N GLY A 372 10.24 6.57 8.21
CA GLY A 372 10.98 7.59 8.95
C GLY A 372 10.83 9.02 8.42
N SER A 373 10.40 9.23 7.17
CA SER A 373 10.34 10.59 6.58
C SER A 373 8.94 11.11 6.29
N VAL A 374 7.99 10.25 5.93
CA VAL A 374 6.63 10.65 5.55
C VAL A 374 5.67 10.37 6.69
N LEU A 375 5.66 9.15 7.22
CA LEU A 375 4.74 8.76 8.29
C LEU A 375 5.03 9.53 9.58
N GLU A 376 6.31 9.68 9.96
CA GLU A 376 6.69 10.50 11.12
C GLU A 376 6.23 11.96 10.99
N LYS A 377 6.37 12.57 9.81
CA LYS A 377 5.94 13.97 9.57
C LYS A 377 4.44 14.17 9.71
N ILE A 378 3.65 13.12 9.54
CA ILE A 378 2.19 13.17 9.72
C ILE A 378 1.76 12.64 11.09
N GLY A 379 2.72 12.41 11.99
CA GLY A 379 2.49 11.98 13.38
C GLY A 379 2.20 10.50 13.54
N ILE A 380 2.60 9.66 12.57
CA ILE A 380 2.53 8.21 12.65
C ILE A 380 3.94 7.69 12.91
N HIS A 381 4.19 7.28 14.14
CA HIS A 381 5.47 6.69 14.53
C HIS A 381 5.39 5.18 14.34
N VAL A 382 6.32 4.64 13.56
CA VAL A 382 6.44 3.20 13.30
C VAL A 382 7.73 2.74 13.97
N GLN A 383 7.60 1.79 14.89
CA GLN A 383 8.72 1.02 15.41
C GLN A 383 8.50 -0.42 14.97
N VAL A 384 9.48 -0.98 14.27
CA VAL A 384 9.53 -2.41 13.98
C VAL A 384 10.38 -3.00 15.10
N GLU A 385 9.76 -3.76 15.99
CA GLU A 385 10.49 -4.56 16.97
C GLU A 385 10.94 -5.84 16.26
N ASP A 386 12.25 -6.09 16.25
CA ASP A 386 12.79 -7.39 15.89
C ASP A 386 12.46 -8.33 17.06
N ASP A 387 11.63 -9.35 16.80
CA ASP A 387 11.43 -10.46 17.73
C ASP A 387 12.75 -11.25 17.81
N ASP A 388 13.73 -10.72 18.56
CA ASP A 388 14.87 -11.47 19.07
C ASP A 388 14.39 -12.41 20.19
N GLU A 389 13.52 -13.37 19.85
CA GLU A 389 13.21 -14.51 20.71
C GLU A 389 13.25 -15.81 19.90
N SER A 390 14.48 -16.29 19.68
CA SER A 390 14.75 -17.72 19.60
C SER A 390 16.18 -18.01 20.08
N GLU A 391 16.33 -18.24 21.40
CA GLU A 391 17.38 -19.12 21.94
C GLU A 391 17.00 -20.60 21.75
#